data_AF-A0A7C0WRL5-F1
#
_entry.id   AF-A0A7C0WRL5-F1
#
_cell.length_a   1.000
_cell.length_b   1.000
_cell.length_c   1.000
_cell.angle_alpha   90.00
_cell.angle_beta   90.00
_cell.angle_gamma   90.00
#
_symmetry.space_group_name_H-M   'P 1'
#
loop_
_entity.id
_entity.type
_entity.pdbx_description
1 polymer ?
#
loop_
_entity_poly.entity_id
_entity_poly.type
_entity_poly.pdbx_seq_one_letter_code
_entity_poly.pdbx_strand_id
1 'polypeptide(L)'
;MNKSQIPDHSPQKNSGDRNLKAPIKDFEPKIVGFLCNWCSYAGADLAGTSRIKYPPNIRVIRVPCSGRVNPLFVLNCLMNGVDGVLVSGCHIGDCHYSEGNFYARRRFAILKRLLEYIGIDPRRFQMAWVSAAEGERWAKLVGELVEEIKEAGPNEHFGGNR
;
A
#
# COMPACT_ATOMS: atom_id res chain seq x y z
N MET A 1 48.01 36.70 -15.23
CA MET A 1 47.75 35.80 -14.08
C MET A 1 46.39 35.13 -14.31
N ASN A 2 46.42 33.82 -14.56
CA ASN A 2 45.33 33.03 -15.12
C ASN A 2 44.18 32.78 -14.12
N LYS A 3 42.94 33.01 -14.58
CA LYS A 3 41.70 32.61 -13.90
C LYS A 3 41.45 31.11 -14.10
N SER A 4 42.25 30.27 -13.47
CA SER A 4 42.08 28.83 -13.48
C SER A 4 41.76 28.32 -12.07
N GLN A 5 40.62 27.63 -11.97
CA GLN A 5 40.19 26.70 -10.90
C GLN A 5 39.39 27.30 -9.73
N ILE A 6 38.10 27.50 -9.97
CA ILE A 6 37.06 27.27 -8.94
C ILE A 6 36.29 26.04 -9.44
N PRO A 7 36.24 24.92 -8.70
CA PRO A 7 35.50 23.74 -9.13
C PRO A 7 33.99 24.01 -9.10
N ASP A 8 33.34 23.74 -10.22
CA ASP A 8 31.89 23.76 -10.41
C ASP A 8 31.23 22.65 -9.55
N HIS A 9 30.58 23.04 -8.45
CA HIS A 9 29.72 22.16 -7.65
C HIS A 9 28.31 22.08 -8.24
N SER A 10 28.23 21.81 -9.55
CA SER A 10 27.00 21.33 -10.15
C SER A 10 26.67 19.94 -9.53
N PRO A 11 25.43 19.71 -9.07
CA PRO A 11 25.06 18.40 -8.53
C PRO A 11 25.21 17.37 -9.64
N GLN A 12 26.24 16.52 -9.50
CA GLN A 12 26.51 15.43 -10.41
C GLN A 12 25.28 14.53 -10.47
N LYS A 13 24.79 14.30 -11.70
CA LYS A 13 23.77 13.33 -12.03
C LYS A 13 24.18 11.97 -11.47
N ASN A 14 23.51 11.49 -10.42
CA ASN A 14 23.54 10.07 -10.09
C ASN A 14 22.68 9.32 -11.11
N SER A 15 23.29 8.97 -12.23
CA SER A 15 22.85 7.94 -13.16
C SER A 15 22.97 6.58 -12.49
N GLY A 16 22.09 6.29 -11.55
CA GLY A 16 21.82 4.95 -11.06
C GLY A 16 20.60 4.40 -11.80
N ASP A 17 20.80 3.37 -12.59
CA ASP A 17 19.77 2.58 -13.28
C ASP A 17 18.59 2.26 -12.34
N ARG A 18 17.55 3.09 -12.35
CA ARG A 18 16.22 2.63 -11.97
C ARG A 18 15.70 1.92 -13.21
N ASN A 19 15.98 0.62 -13.27
CA ASN A 19 15.37 -0.31 -14.21
C ASN A 19 13.85 -0.32 -13.96
N LEU A 20 13.16 0.69 -14.48
CA LEU A 20 11.72 0.73 -14.61
C LEU A 20 11.37 -0.30 -15.69
N LYS A 21 11.28 -1.57 -15.27
CA LYS A 21 10.73 -2.63 -16.11
C LYS A 21 9.36 -2.14 -16.58
N ALA A 22 9.18 -2.05 -17.90
CA ALA A 22 7.89 -1.71 -18.50
C ALA A 22 6.79 -2.61 -17.92
N PRO A 23 5.55 -2.11 -17.75
CA PRO A 23 4.45 -2.92 -17.24
C PRO A 23 4.31 -4.18 -18.11
N ILE A 24 4.43 -5.34 -17.48
CA ILE A 24 4.29 -6.63 -18.16
C ILE A 24 2.84 -6.71 -18.64
N LYS A 25 2.65 -6.93 -19.94
CA LYS A 25 1.38 -6.73 -20.66
C LYS A 25 0.17 -7.52 -20.12
N ASP A 26 0.41 -8.51 -19.25
CA ASP A 26 -0.61 -9.40 -18.66
C ASP A 26 -0.48 -9.54 -17.12
N PHE A 27 0.19 -8.61 -16.44
CA PHE A 27 0.36 -8.68 -14.99
C PHE A 27 -0.90 -8.22 -14.24
N GLU A 28 -1.50 -9.15 -13.49
CA GLU A 28 -2.58 -8.86 -12.54
C GLU A 28 -2.08 -9.02 -11.10
N PRO A 29 -1.99 -7.92 -10.32
CA PRO A 29 -1.39 -7.97 -8.99
C PRO A 29 -2.26 -8.74 -7.99
N LYS A 30 -1.59 -9.48 -7.09
CA LYS A 30 -2.21 -10.11 -5.93
C LYS A 30 -2.16 -9.16 -4.75
N ILE A 31 -3.31 -8.78 -4.21
CA ILE A 31 -3.41 -7.80 -3.12
C ILE A 31 -4.08 -8.42 -1.90
N VAL A 32 -3.50 -8.22 -0.72
CA VAL A 32 -4.11 -8.58 0.56
C VAL A 32 -4.57 -7.31 1.27
N GLY A 33 -5.82 -7.27 1.71
CA GLY A 33 -6.39 -6.15 2.47
C GLY A 33 -6.77 -6.54 3.89
N PHE A 34 -6.20 -5.88 4.91
CA PHE A 34 -6.67 -6.00 6.29
C PHE A 34 -7.68 -4.90 6.59
N LEU A 35 -8.94 -5.27 6.78
CA LEU A 35 -10.03 -4.32 6.96
C LEU A 35 -10.57 -4.38 8.38
N CYS A 36 -10.74 -3.22 9.02
CA CYS A 36 -11.45 -3.16 10.28
C CYS A 36 -12.92 -3.57 10.09
N ASN A 37 -13.44 -4.32 11.06
CA ASN A 37 -14.79 -4.87 11.04
C ASN A 37 -15.87 -3.77 10.97
N TRP A 38 -15.68 -2.69 11.72
CA TRP A 38 -16.73 -1.71 11.97
C TRP A 38 -16.96 -0.71 10.85
N CYS A 39 -15.92 -0.37 10.10
CA CYS A 39 -15.98 0.69 9.09
C CYS A 39 -15.60 0.16 7.72
N SER A 40 -14.33 -0.17 7.50
CA SER A 40 -13.84 -0.48 6.15
C SER A 40 -14.42 -1.77 5.59
N TYR A 41 -14.59 -2.81 6.43
CA TYR A 41 -15.26 -4.04 6.01
C TYR A 41 -16.72 -3.78 5.64
N ALA A 42 -17.45 -2.99 6.44
CA ALA A 42 -18.81 -2.59 6.13
C ALA A 42 -18.89 -1.71 4.86
N GLY A 43 -17.91 -0.84 4.61
CA GLY A 43 -17.81 -0.06 3.36
C GLY A 43 -17.57 -0.95 2.14
N ALA A 44 -16.77 -2.01 2.29
CA ALA A 44 -16.58 -3.02 1.26
C ALA A 44 -17.87 -3.83 1.00
N ASP A 45 -18.59 -4.20 2.07
CA ASP A 45 -19.91 -4.86 1.96
C ASP A 45 -20.91 -3.95 1.26
N LEU A 46 -20.94 -2.66 1.60
CA LEU A 46 -21.81 -1.66 0.96
C LEU A 46 -21.53 -1.57 -0.55
N ALA A 47 -20.26 -1.57 -0.95
CA ALA A 47 -19.89 -1.61 -2.37
C ALA A 47 -20.48 -2.86 -3.07
N GLY A 48 -20.43 -4.01 -2.40
CA GLY A 48 -21.02 -5.26 -2.88
C GLY A 48 -22.54 -5.19 -2.99
N THR A 49 -23.25 -4.76 -1.94
CA THR A 49 -24.71 -4.66 -1.92
C THR A 49 -25.23 -3.62 -2.92
N SER A 50 -24.48 -2.54 -3.14
CA SER A 50 -24.78 -1.50 -4.13
C SER A 50 -24.32 -1.87 -5.55
N ARG A 51 -23.75 -3.06 -5.75
CA ARG A 51 -23.28 -3.56 -7.05
C ARG A 51 -22.24 -2.63 -7.72
N ILE A 52 -21.46 -1.92 -6.92
CA ILE A 52 -20.40 -1.04 -7.39
C ILE A 52 -19.22 -1.90 -7.82
N LYS A 53 -18.86 -1.82 -9.10
CA LYS A 53 -17.77 -2.63 -9.67
C LYS A 53 -16.41 -2.03 -9.34
N TYR A 54 -15.44 -2.89 -9.06
CA TYR A 54 -14.03 -2.58 -8.92
C TYR A 54 -13.20 -3.83 -9.28
N PRO A 55 -11.89 -3.70 -9.51
CA PRO A 55 -11.06 -4.84 -9.90
C PRO A 55 -11.04 -5.98 -8.85
N PRO A 56 -11.03 -7.26 -9.27
CA PRO A 56 -11.16 -8.40 -8.36
C PRO A 56 -9.84 -8.83 -7.69
N ASN A 57 -8.81 -7.99 -7.71
CA ASN A 57 -7.43 -8.29 -7.31
C ASN A 57 -7.21 -8.39 -5.79
N ILE A 58 -8.10 -7.79 -4.99
CA ILE A 58 -7.97 -7.74 -3.54
C ILE A 58 -8.63 -8.94 -2.85
N ARG A 59 -7.95 -9.47 -1.82
CA ARG A 59 -8.47 -10.49 -0.90
C ARG A 59 -8.49 -9.91 0.52
N VAL A 60 -9.68 -9.85 1.09
CA VAL A 60 -9.93 -9.18 2.37
C VAL A 60 -9.76 -10.16 3.53
N ILE A 61 -8.97 -9.74 4.52
CA ILE A 61 -8.86 -10.34 5.84
C ILE A 61 -9.53 -9.39 6.83
N ARG A 62 -10.61 -9.86 7.45
CA ARG A 62 -11.34 -9.09 8.46
C ARG A 62 -10.60 -9.11 9.79
N VAL A 63 -10.41 -7.93 10.39
CA VAL A 63 -9.85 -7.76 11.74
C VAL A 63 -10.78 -6.89 12.58
N PRO A 64 -10.81 -7.03 13.91
CA PRO A 64 -11.69 -6.20 14.74
C PRO A 64 -11.36 -4.69 14.58
N CYS A 65 -10.07 -4.33 14.52
CA CYS A 65 -9.61 -2.95 14.39
C CYS A 65 -8.35 -2.90 13.52
N SER A 66 -8.11 -1.79 12.80
CA SER A 66 -6.83 -1.55 12.13
C SER A 66 -5.65 -1.54 13.12
N GLY A 67 -5.89 -1.14 14.38
CA GLY A 67 -4.92 -1.24 15.47
C GLY A 67 -4.43 -2.66 15.77
N ARG A 68 -5.21 -3.69 15.39
CA ARG A 68 -4.84 -5.11 15.57
C ARG A 68 -3.77 -5.58 14.59
N VAL A 69 -3.63 -4.91 13.45
CA VAL A 69 -2.73 -5.33 12.38
C VAL A 69 -1.28 -5.08 12.80
N ASN A 70 -0.51 -6.16 12.90
CA ASN A 70 0.91 -6.13 13.22
C ASN A 70 1.71 -5.85 11.92
N PRO A 71 2.75 -4.99 11.91
CA PRO A 71 3.57 -4.74 10.71
C PRO A 71 4.21 -6.01 10.14
N LEU A 72 4.48 -7.00 10.99
CA LEU A 72 4.99 -8.30 10.56
C LEU A 72 4.00 -9.04 9.64
N PHE A 73 2.69 -8.79 9.74
CA PHE A 73 1.73 -9.36 8.80
C PHE A 73 1.90 -8.78 7.40
N VAL A 74 2.15 -7.48 7.30
CA VAL A 74 2.42 -6.80 6.02
C VAL A 74 3.72 -7.33 5.41
N LEU A 75 4.78 -7.40 6.20
CA LEU A 75 6.07 -7.94 5.76
C LEU A 75 5.94 -9.40 5.33
N ASN A 76 5.25 -10.23 6.11
CA ASN A 76 5.03 -11.62 5.76
C ASN A 76 4.27 -11.77 4.43
N CYS A 77 3.23 -10.96 4.18
CA CYS A 77 2.55 -10.96 2.89
C CYS A 77 3.52 -10.65 1.74
N LEU A 78 4.31 -9.58 1.85
CA LEU A 78 5.27 -9.20 0.82
C LEU A 78 6.36 -10.28 0.62
N MET A 79 6.83 -10.90 1.71
CA MET A 79 7.81 -11.99 1.65
C MET A 79 7.26 -13.26 0.97
N ASN A 80 5.95 -13.49 1.05
CA ASN A 80 5.29 -14.63 0.41
C ASN A 80 4.78 -14.30 -1.01
N GLY A 81 5.33 -13.27 -1.66
CA GLY A 81 5.03 -12.95 -3.06
C GLY A 81 3.70 -12.23 -3.31
N VAL A 82 3.10 -11.62 -2.28
CA VAL A 82 1.98 -10.69 -2.49
C VAL A 82 2.52 -9.40 -3.10
N ASP A 83 1.84 -8.87 -4.12
CA ASP A 83 2.31 -7.72 -4.89
C ASP A 83 2.04 -6.39 -4.17
N GLY A 84 0.97 -6.33 -3.37
CA GLY A 84 0.79 -5.24 -2.42
C GLY A 84 -0.20 -5.53 -1.29
N VAL A 85 -0.13 -4.69 -0.26
CA VAL A 85 -0.88 -4.86 0.99
C VAL A 85 -1.60 -3.57 1.34
N LEU A 86 -2.90 -3.68 1.62
CA LEU A 86 -3.72 -2.59 2.12
C LEU A 86 -4.04 -2.84 3.59
N VAL A 87 -3.95 -1.80 4.41
CA VAL A 87 -4.58 -1.78 5.73
C VAL A 87 -5.60 -0.64 5.73
N SER A 88 -6.86 -0.96 6.06
CA SER A 88 -7.95 0.02 6.05
C SER A 88 -8.71 0.02 7.37
N GLY A 89 -9.02 1.21 7.88
CA GLY A 89 -9.79 1.38 9.11
C GLY A 89 -10.80 2.52 9.05
N CYS A 90 -11.45 2.78 10.20
CA CYS A 90 -12.30 3.95 10.38
C CYS A 90 -11.51 5.25 10.21
N HIS A 91 -12.18 6.32 9.79
CA HIS A 91 -11.63 7.67 9.80
C HIS A 91 -11.04 8.03 11.17
N ILE A 92 -10.00 8.86 11.14
CA ILE A 92 -9.33 9.31 12.36
C ILE A 92 -10.32 10.11 13.21
N GLY A 93 -10.53 9.68 14.45
CA GLY A 93 -11.58 10.20 15.33
C GLY A 93 -12.79 9.27 15.48
N ASP A 94 -13.08 8.44 14.47
CA ASP A 94 -14.28 7.59 14.43
C ASP A 94 -13.99 6.12 14.78
N CYS A 95 -12.90 5.86 15.51
CA CYS A 95 -12.56 4.49 15.85
C CYS A 95 -13.59 3.91 16.83
N HIS A 96 -14.15 2.75 16.50
CA HIS A 96 -15.01 2.00 17.42
C HIS A 96 -14.33 1.70 18.77
N TYR A 97 -13.00 1.55 18.77
CA TYR A 97 -12.19 1.33 19.97
C TYR A 97 -11.43 2.60 20.39
N SER A 98 -12.00 3.77 20.11
CA SER A 98 -11.50 5.12 20.44
C SER A 98 -10.19 5.52 19.75
N GLU A 99 -9.11 4.78 19.95
CA GLU A 99 -7.77 5.21 19.54
C GLU A 99 -7.02 4.21 18.64
N GLY A 100 -7.59 3.03 18.40
CA GLY A 100 -6.92 1.93 17.67
C GLY A 100 -6.33 2.35 16.32
N ASN A 101 -7.04 3.20 15.57
CA ASN A 101 -6.58 3.72 14.28
C ASN A 101 -5.44 4.76 14.39
N PHE A 102 -5.33 5.51 15.50
CA PHE A 102 -4.20 6.42 15.73
C PHE A 102 -2.88 5.65 15.94
N TYR A 103 -2.94 4.51 16.65
CA TYR A 103 -1.79 3.62 16.79
C TYR A 103 -1.40 3.01 15.43
N ALA A 104 -2.38 2.55 14.65
CA ALA A 104 -2.15 2.03 13.31
C ALA A 104 -1.49 3.09 12.40
N ARG A 105 -2.01 4.32 12.37
CA ARG A 105 -1.47 5.42 11.55
C ARG A 105 0.02 5.65 11.80
N ARG A 106 0.42 5.80 13.07
CA ARG A 106 1.82 6.03 13.45
C ARG A 106 2.71 4.86 13.07
N ARG A 107 2.28 3.65 13.42
CA ARG A 107 2.99 2.40 13.15
C ARG A 107 3.24 2.18 11.66
N PHE A 108 2.20 2.38 10.84
CA PHE A 108 2.29 2.13 9.40
C PHE A 108 2.97 3.24 8.63
N ALA A 109 2.98 4.48 9.14
CA ALA A 109 3.84 5.52 8.62
C ALA A 109 5.33 5.16 8.75
N ILE A 110 5.74 4.57 9.88
CA ILE A 110 7.10 4.08 10.09
C ILE A 110 7.38 2.88 9.17
N LEU A 111 6.46 1.93 9.07
CA LEU A 111 6.62 0.78 8.18
C LEU A 111 6.83 1.21 6.72
N LYS A 112 6.05 2.16 6.20
CA LYS A 112 6.17 2.61 4.81
C LYS A 112 7.57 3.19 4.52
N ARG A 113 8.12 3.97 5.44
CA ARG A 113 9.50 4.48 5.35
C ARG A 113 10.54 3.38 5.44
N LEU A 114 10.31 2.37 6.28
CA LEU A 114 11.20 1.21 6.39
C LEU A 114 11.23 0.42 5.09
N LEU A 115 10.08 0.17 4.46
CA LEU A 115 9.99 -0.52 3.17
C LEU A 115 10.82 0.19 2.10
N GLU A 116 10.66 1.51 1.97
CA GLU A 116 11.43 2.33 1.05
C GLU A 116 12.95 2.26 1.35
N TYR A 117 13.33 2.35 2.62
CA TYR A 117 14.73 2.26 3.04
C TYR A 117 15.39 0.92 2.66
N ILE A 118 14.66 -0.19 2.75
CA ILE A 118 15.16 -1.53 2.38
C ILE A 118 14.97 -1.86 0.90
N GLY A 119 14.62 -0.86 0.08
CA GLY A 119 14.52 -0.98 -1.38
C GLY A 119 13.16 -1.46 -1.90
N ILE A 120 12.21 -1.77 -1.02
CA ILE A 120 10.87 -2.20 -1.44
C ILE A 120 10.07 -0.97 -1.87
N ASP A 121 9.51 -1.02 -3.08
CA ASP A 121 8.67 0.06 -3.59
C ASP A 121 7.53 0.40 -2.61
N PRO A 122 7.48 1.64 -2.07
CA PRO A 122 6.50 2.01 -1.06
C PRO A 122 5.05 1.98 -1.57
N ARG A 123 4.81 1.93 -2.89
CA ARG A 123 3.47 1.73 -3.48
C ARG A 123 2.90 0.36 -3.16
N ARG A 124 3.74 -0.63 -2.82
CA ARG A 124 3.30 -1.97 -2.40
C ARG A 124 2.62 -2.00 -1.04
N PHE A 125 2.61 -0.89 -0.30
CA PHE A 125 1.91 -0.79 0.96
C PHE A 125 1.10 0.51 1.06
N GLN A 126 -0.19 0.38 1.33
CA GLN A 126 -1.08 1.50 1.55
C GLN A 126 -1.86 1.38 2.86
N MET A 127 -2.06 2.53 3.50
CA MET A 127 -2.94 2.71 4.65
C MET A 127 -4.06 3.65 4.25
N ALA A 128 -5.31 3.23 4.42
CA ALA A 128 -6.47 4.01 4.03
C ALA A 128 -7.51 4.09 5.15
N TRP A 129 -8.44 5.03 4.99
CA TRP A 129 -9.55 5.27 5.91
C TRP A 129 -10.85 5.28 5.12
N VAL A 130 -11.75 4.38 5.47
CA VAL A 130 -13.04 4.18 4.80
C VAL A 130 -14.09 3.88 5.87
N SER A 131 -15.12 4.70 5.93
CA SER A 131 -16.29 4.53 6.79
C SER A 131 -17.24 3.45 6.26
N ALA A 132 -18.20 3.04 7.09
CA ALA A 132 -19.21 2.05 6.71
C ALA A 132 -20.14 2.53 5.57
N ALA A 133 -20.29 3.84 5.38
CA ALA A 133 -21.18 4.43 4.38
C ALA A 133 -20.47 4.76 3.04
N GLU A 134 -19.18 4.43 2.91
CA GLU A 134 -18.31 4.89 1.83
C GLU A 134 -18.02 3.78 0.79
N GLY A 135 -19.07 3.13 0.26
CA GLY A 135 -18.93 2.06 -0.73
C GLY A 135 -18.28 2.50 -2.06
N GLU A 136 -18.64 3.68 -2.55
CA GLU A 136 -18.01 4.26 -3.76
C GLU A 136 -16.53 4.57 -3.55
N ARG A 137 -16.18 5.13 -2.38
CA ARG A 137 -14.79 5.39 -2.01
C ARG A 137 -14.00 4.10 -1.91
N TRP A 138 -14.58 3.03 -1.35
CA TRP A 138 -13.95 1.72 -1.32
C TRP A 138 -13.61 1.23 -2.73
N ALA A 139 -14.58 1.23 -3.64
CA ALA A 139 -14.38 0.80 -5.02
C ALA A 139 -13.30 1.63 -5.73
N LYS A 140 -13.32 2.96 -5.56
CA LYS A 140 -12.31 3.87 -6.08
C LYS A 140 -10.92 3.56 -5.53
N LEU A 141 -10.79 3.41 -4.21
CA LEU A 141 -9.54 3.07 -3.53
C LEU A 141 -8.94 1.77 -4.06
N VAL A 142 -9.75 0.73 -4.27
CA VAL A 142 -9.25 -0.55 -4.81
C VAL A 142 -8.78 -0.39 -6.26
N GLY A 143 -9.49 0.39 -7.07
CA GLY A 143 -9.06 0.72 -8.43
C GLY A 143 -7.71 1.42 -8.46
N GLU A 144 -7.56 2.49 -7.68
CA GLU A 144 -6.31 3.25 -7.56
C GLU A 144 -5.15 2.36 -7.06
N LEU A 145 -5.41 1.53 -6.05
CA LEU A 145 -4.41 0.61 -5.50
C LEU A 145 -3.92 -0.42 -6.54
N VAL A 146 -4.81 -0.93 -7.38
CA VAL A 146 -4.45 -1.89 -8.44
C VAL A 146 -3.54 -1.24 -9.47
N GLU A 147 -3.86 -0.02 -9.91
CA GLU A 147 -3.03 0.70 -10.87
C GLU A 147 -1.65 1.05 -10.28
N GLU A 148 -1.61 1.55 -9.04
CA GLU A 148 -0.34 1.84 -8.35
C GLU A 148 0.58 0.60 -8.25
N ILE A 149 0.01 -0.58 -7.97
CA ILE A 149 0.79 -1.82 -7.86
C ILE A 149 1.16 -2.37 -9.24
N LYS A 150 0.32 -2.19 -10.27
CA LYS A 150 0.67 -2.51 -11.66
C LYS A 150 1.90 -1.72 -12.11
N GLU A 151 1.96 -0.43 -11.77
CA GLU A 151 3.13 0.40 -12.05
C GLU A 151 4.38 0.01 -11.22
N ALA A 152 4.20 -0.58 -10.04
CA ALA A 152 5.30 -1.14 -9.25
C ALA A 152 5.80 -2.49 -9.80
N GLY A 153 5.00 -3.14 -10.65
CA GLY A 153 5.28 -4.45 -11.25
C GLY A 153 5.19 -5.62 -10.25
N PRO A 154 5.49 -6.85 -10.70
CA PRO A 154 5.49 -8.03 -9.83
C PRO A 154 6.48 -7.91 -8.66
N ASN A 155 6.10 -8.43 -7.50
CA ASN A 155 6.99 -8.46 -6.35
C ASN A 155 8.06 -9.56 -6.50
N GLU A 156 9.28 -9.17 -6.88
CA GLU A 156 10.44 -10.06 -7.01
C GLU A 156 11.47 -9.88 -5.88
N HIS A 157 11.19 -9.01 -4.90
CA HIS A 157 12.18 -8.60 -3.89
C HIS A 157 12.63 -9.75 -2.98
N PHE A 158 11.75 -10.71 -2.70
CA PHE A 158 12.00 -11.77 -1.73
C PHE A 158 12.14 -13.15 -2.40
N GLY A 159 12.76 -13.20 -3.58
CA GLY A 159 12.84 -14.35 -4.49
C GLY A 159 13.32 -15.69 -3.89
N GLY A 160 12.50 -16.31 -3.05
CA GLY A 160 12.64 -17.66 -2.53
C GLY A 160 11.33 -18.43 -2.76
N ASN A 161 11.39 -19.42 -3.64
CA ASN A 161 10.34 -20.40 -3.97
C ASN A 161 9.07 -19.83 -4.62
N ARG A 162 9.20 -19.44 -5.89
CA ARG A 162 8.08 -19.51 -6.85
C ARG A 162 8.07 -20.89 -7.49
#